data_AF-A0A843K822-F1
#
_entry.id   AF-A0A843K822-F1
#
_cell.length_a   1.000
_cell.length_b   1.000
_cell.length_c   1.000
_cell.angle_alpha   90.00
_cell.angle_beta   90.00
_cell.angle_gamma   90.00
#
_symmetry.space_group_name_H-M   'P 1'
#
loop_
_entity.id
_entity.type
_entity.pdbx_description
1 polymer ?
#
loop_
_entity_poly.entity_id
_entity_poly.type
_entity_poly.pdbx_seq_one_letter_code
_entity_poly.pdbx_strand_id
1 'polypeptide(L)'
;MEAGAWRSAVSSAYLAVFHAARAVLFRDGVREKSHYCIGLYLQRYVEEGSLEEDWPMLFDRIRSVLHADQYSFMAKPTEEEVQAGIDLAEKFIERMEKLLNETRG
;
A
#
# COMPACT_ATOMS: atom_id res chain seq x y z
N MET A 1 22.86 -10.96 10.77
CA MET A 1 21.74 -10.40 11.56
C MET A 1 20.88 -9.45 10.75
N GLU A 2 21.44 -8.70 9.79
CA GLU A 2 20.70 -7.67 9.01
C GLU A 2 19.60 -8.20 8.09
N ALA A 3 19.83 -9.31 7.39
CA ALA A 3 18.83 -9.88 6.46
C ALA A 3 17.47 -10.30 7.09
N GLY A 4 17.40 -10.45 8.41
CA GLY A 4 16.14 -10.68 9.13
C GLY A 4 15.38 -9.38 9.39
N ALA A 5 16.10 -8.31 9.76
CA ALA A 5 15.52 -6.99 10.00
C ALA A 5 14.92 -6.38 8.73
N TRP A 6 15.54 -6.62 7.57
CA TRP A 6 15.12 -6.02 6.31
C TRP A 6 13.82 -6.61 5.78
N ARG A 7 13.67 -7.93 5.90
CA ARG A 7 12.41 -8.62 5.60
C ARG A 7 11.28 -8.15 6.51
N SER A 8 11.59 -7.93 7.79
CA SER A 8 10.62 -7.38 8.74
C SER A 8 10.23 -5.95 8.37
N ALA A 9 11.19 -5.11 7.98
CA ALA A 9 10.93 -3.73 7.59
C ALA A 9 10.01 -3.65 6.35
N VAL A 10 10.31 -4.42 5.30
CA VAL A 10 9.46 -4.52 4.10
C VAL A 10 8.05 -5.01 4.44
N SER A 11 7.93 -6.03 5.30
CA SER A 11 6.62 -6.54 5.74
C SER A 11 5.82 -5.50 6.52
N SER A 12 6.47 -4.76 7.42
CA SER A 12 5.84 -3.68 8.18
C SER A 12 5.42 -2.52 7.30
N ALA A 13 6.26 -2.10 6.35
CA ALA A 13 5.94 -1.05 5.39
C ALA A 13 4.70 -1.40 4.55
N TYR A 14 4.60 -2.66 4.11
CA TYR A 14 3.40 -3.14 3.44
C TYR A 14 2.15 -3.07 4.31
N LEU A 15 2.22 -3.56 5.55
CA LEU A 15 1.07 -3.51 6.45
C LEU A 15 0.62 -2.06 6.67
N ALA A 16 1.56 -1.13 6.77
CA ALA A 16 1.24 0.29 6.89
C ALA A 16 0.49 0.82 5.65
N VAL A 17 0.98 0.54 4.43
CA VAL A 17 0.29 0.86 3.16
C VAL A 17 -1.11 0.23 3.11
N PHE A 18 -1.20 -1.04 3.49
CA PHE A 18 -2.46 -1.78 3.51
C PHE A 18 -3.49 -1.16 4.44
N HIS A 19 -3.08 -0.84 5.67
CA HIS A 19 -3.97 -0.24 6.65
C HIS A 19 -4.33 1.21 6.31
N ALA A 20 -3.43 1.98 5.71
CA ALA A 20 -3.72 3.33 5.23
C ALA A 20 -4.80 3.31 4.13
N ALA A 21 -4.67 2.42 3.14
CA ALA A 21 -5.68 2.27 2.11
C ALA A 21 -7.03 1.79 2.69
N ARG A 22 -7.01 0.85 3.64
CA ARG A 22 -8.24 0.37 4.32
C ARG A 22 -8.92 1.43 5.16
N ALA A 23 -8.18 2.38 5.73
CA ALA A 23 -8.77 3.47 6.49
C ALA A 23 -9.73 4.31 5.63
N VAL A 24 -9.41 4.50 4.34
CA VAL A 24 -10.29 5.15 3.35
C VAL A 24 -11.61 4.40 3.22
N LEU A 25 -11.56 3.07 2.99
CA LEU A 25 -12.77 2.24 2.89
C LEU A 25 -13.58 2.25 4.19
N PHE A 26 -12.90 2.14 5.33
CA PHE A 26 -13.54 2.10 6.64
C PHE A 26 -14.29 3.40 6.96
N ARG A 27 -13.68 4.56 6.66
CA ARG A 27 -14.33 5.87 6.79
C ARG A 27 -15.63 5.93 6.00
N ASP A 28 -15.65 5.32 4.80
CA ASP A 28 -16.82 5.31 3.91
C ASP A 28 -17.83 4.20 4.28
N GLY A 29 -17.60 3.46 5.37
CA GLY A 29 -18.46 2.35 5.81
C GLY A 29 -18.36 1.10 4.94
N VAL A 30 -17.33 1.00 4.08
CA VAL A 30 -17.10 -0.13 3.18
C VAL A 30 -16.19 -1.16 3.82
N ARG A 31 -16.60 -2.43 3.74
CA ARG A 31 -15.78 -3.57 4.15
C ARG A 31 -15.35 -4.37 2.94
N GLU A 32 -14.04 -4.47 2.72
CA GLU A 32 -13.46 -5.26 1.65
C GLU A 32 -13.65 -6.78 1.84
N LYS A 33 -13.83 -7.50 0.73
CA LYS A 33 -13.90 -8.98 0.71
C LYS A 33 -12.56 -9.64 0.35
N SER A 34 -11.63 -8.87 -0.20
CA SER A 34 -10.27 -9.29 -0.55
C SER A 34 -9.35 -8.07 -0.63
N HIS A 35 -8.03 -8.28 -0.58
CA HIS A 35 -7.05 -7.19 -0.70
C HIS A 35 -7.13 -6.50 -2.07
N TYR A 36 -7.51 -7.24 -3.12
CA TYR A 36 -7.72 -6.69 -4.46
C TYR A 36 -8.87 -5.66 -4.49
N CYS A 37 -9.93 -5.87 -3.71
CA CYS A 37 -11.05 -4.93 -3.64
C CYS A 37 -10.65 -3.54 -3.13
N ILE A 38 -9.55 -3.43 -2.36
CA ILE A 38 -9.07 -2.15 -1.85
C ILE A 38 -8.52 -1.30 -3.00
N GLY A 39 -7.67 -1.87 -3.87
CA GLY A 39 -7.13 -1.16 -5.04
C GLY A 39 -8.25 -0.71 -5.99
N LEU A 40 -9.22 -1.58 -6.26
CA LEU A 40 -10.41 -1.21 -7.03
C LEU A 40 -11.21 -0.08 -6.39
N TYR A 41 -11.34 -0.07 -5.07
CA TYR A 41 -12.07 0.99 -4.38
C TYR A 41 -11.32 2.33 -4.45
N LEU A 42 -9.98 2.32 -4.36
CA LEU A 42 -9.19 3.54 -4.54
C LEU A 42 -9.31 4.10 -5.96
N GLN A 43 -9.50 3.25 -6.99
CA GLN A 43 -9.73 3.72 -8.37
C GLN A 43 -10.98 4.60 -8.50
N ARG A 44 -12.01 4.37 -7.69
CA ARG A 44 -13.18 5.26 -7.65
C ARG A 44 -12.80 6.70 -7.30
N TYR A 45 -11.84 6.92 -6.40
CA TYR A 45 -11.36 8.26 -6.07
C TYR A 45 -10.57 8.91 -7.21
N VAL A 46 -9.96 8.11 -8.08
CA VAL A 46 -9.32 8.60 -9.32
C VAL A 46 -10.39 9.06 -10.30
N GLU A 47 -11.43 8.26 -10.50
CA GLU A 47 -12.58 8.62 -11.36
C GLU A 47 -13.29 9.90 -10.87
N GLU A 48 -13.35 10.10 -9.55
CA GLU A 48 -13.90 11.30 -8.89
C GLU A 48 -12.92 12.49 -8.90
N GLY A 49 -11.68 12.32 -9.37
CA GLY A 49 -10.64 13.35 -9.45
C GLY A 49 -10.01 13.74 -8.10
N SER A 50 -10.25 12.96 -7.04
CA SER A 50 -9.76 13.21 -5.68
C SER A 50 -8.48 12.43 -5.34
N LEU A 51 -8.05 11.52 -6.21
CA LEU A 51 -6.82 10.73 -6.06
C LEU A 51 -6.11 10.57 -7.41
N GLU A 52 -4.79 10.51 -7.40
CA GLU A 52 -3.97 10.27 -8.59
C GLU A 52 -3.85 8.76 -8.89
N GLU A 53 -3.81 8.39 -10.17
CA GLU A 53 -3.76 6.99 -10.64
C GLU A 53 -2.53 6.21 -10.14
N ASP A 54 -1.44 6.93 -9.86
CA ASP A 54 -0.20 6.36 -9.33
C ASP A 54 -0.42 5.61 -8.00
N TRP A 55 -1.38 6.05 -7.16
CA TRP A 55 -1.56 5.46 -5.83
C TRP A 55 -2.26 4.10 -5.87
N PRO A 56 -3.42 3.92 -6.54
CA PRO A 56 -3.98 2.59 -6.74
C PRO A 56 -3.00 1.64 -7.46
N MET A 57 -2.27 2.12 -8.47
CA MET A 57 -1.27 1.33 -9.18
C MET A 57 -0.14 0.87 -8.26
N LEU A 58 0.38 1.77 -7.41
CA LEU A 58 1.41 1.44 -6.42
C LEU A 58 0.90 0.40 -5.42
N PHE A 59 -0.33 0.57 -4.92
CA PHE A 59 -0.96 -0.39 -4.02
C PHE A 59 -1.04 -1.79 -4.66
N ASP A 60 -1.52 -1.87 -5.90
CA ASP A 60 -1.65 -3.14 -6.60
C ASP A 60 -0.30 -3.79 -6.92
N ARG A 61 0.71 -3.00 -7.24
CA ARG A 61 2.09 -3.50 -7.43
C ARG A 61 2.62 -4.11 -6.14
N ILE A 62 2.56 -3.39 -5.02
CA ILE A 62 3.05 -3.88 -3.72
C ILE A 62 2.30 -5.16 -3.31
N ARG A 63 0.96 -5.16 -3.45
CA ARG A 63 0.12 -6.33 -3.17
C ARG A 63 0.54 -7.53 -4.03
N SER A 64 0.78 -7.32 -5.33
CA SER A 64 1.11 -8.41 -6.27
C SER A 64 2.51 -8.97 -6.02
N VAL A 65 3.49 -8.11 -5.74
CA VAL A 65 4.85 -8.54 -5.36
C VAL A 65 4.80 -9.42 -4.12
N LEU A 66 4.12 -9.00 -3.05
CA LEU A 66 4.02 -9.82 -1.83
C LEU A 66 3.20 -11.09 -2.00
N HIS A 67 2.15 -11.06 -2.82
CA HIS A 67 1.41 -12.27 -3.17
C HIS A 67 2.30 -13.29 -3.89
N ALA A 68 3.25 -12.84 -4.71
CA ALA A 68 4.22 -13.69 -5.39
C ALA A 68 5.39 -14.10 -4.46
N ASP A 69 5.86 -13.19 -3.60
CA ASP A 69 7.02 -13.41 -2.72
C ASP A 69 6.73 -14.41 -1.59
N GLN A 70 5.47 -14.53 -1.14
CA GLN A 70 5.06 -15.61 -0.22
C GLN A 70 5.25 -17.02 -0.82
N TYR A 71 5.42 -17.13 -2.14
CA TYR A 71 5.59 -18.39 -2.86
C TYR A 71 6.95 -18.52 -3.58
N SER A 72 7.83 -17.52 -3.49
CA SER A 72 9.09 -17.49 -4.24
C SER A 72 10.32 -17.39 -3.33
N PHE A 73 11.28 -18.29 -3.54
CA PHE A 73 12.64 -18.21 -3.00
C PHE A 73 13.44 -17.09 -3.72
N MET A 74 12.98 -15.84 -3.62
CA MET A 74 13.69 -14.70 -4.22
C MET A 74 14.94 -14.33 -3.44
N ALA A 75 15.90 -13.74 -4.15
CA ALA A 75 17.12 -13.16 -3.60
C ALA A 75 16.79 -12.11 -2.52
N LYS A 76 17.68 -11.93 -1.55
CA LYS A 76 17.51 -10.90 -0.51
C LYS A 76 17.57 -9.51 -1.16
N PRO A 77 16.61 -8.61 -0.87
CA PRO A 77 16.65 -7.23 -1.37
C PRO A 77 17.86 -6.48 -0.81
N THR A 78 18.36 -5.49 -1.56
CA THR A 78 19.46 -4.61 -1.13
C THR A 78 18.98 -3.50 -0.18
N GLU A 79 19.92 -2.78 0.46
CA GLU A 79 19.57 -1.77 1.47
C GLU A 79 18.80 -0.64 0.81
N GLU A 80 19.28 -0.25 -0.37
CA GLU A 80 18.72 0.78 -1.21
C GLU A 80 17.30 0.41 -1.67
N GLU A 81 17.06 -0.86 -2.01
CA GLU A 81 15.72 -1.34 -2.38
C GLU A 81 14.76 -1.30 -1.18
N VAL A 82 15.24 -1.70 0.00
CA VAL A 82 14.45 -1.66 1.24
C VAL A 82 14.11 -0.22 1.61
N GLN A 83 15.10 0.67 1.59
CA GLN A 83 14.90 2.09 1.93
C GLN A 83 13.98 2.77 0.93
N ALA A 84 14.16 2.56 -0.37
CA ALA A 84 13.26 3.09 -1.39
C ALA A 84 11.82 2.58 -1.20
N GLY A 85 11.64 1.33 -0.76
CA GLY A 85 10.34 0.77 -0.43
C GLY A 85 9.69 1.45 0.79
N ILE A 86 10.47 1.77 1.82
CA ILE A 86 10.01 2.50 3.00
C ILE A 86 9.60 3.91 2.62
N ASP A 87 10.43 4.64 1.87
CA ASP A 87 10.14 6.01 1.44
C ASP A 87 8.86 6.09 0.59
N LEU A 88 8.62 5.08 -0.25
CA LEU A 88 7.38 4.97 -1.03
C LEU A 88 6.17 4.68 -0.15
N ALA A 89 6.32 3.83 0.88
CA ALA A 89 5.25 3.54 1.83
C ALA A 89 4.86 4.79 2.63
N GLU A 90 5.83 5.57 3.09
CA GLU A 90 5.58 6.85 3.79
C GLU A 90 4.78 7.82 2.92
N LYS A 91 5.21 8.04 1.68
CA LYS A 91 4.49 8.89 0.72
C LYS A 91 3.06 8.42 0.46
N PHE A 92 2.85 7.10 0.36
CA PHE A 92 1.52 6.53 0.19
C PHE A 92 0.63 6.83 1.39
N ILE A 93 1.14 6.62 2.61
CA ILE A 93 0.40 6.88 3.86
C ILE A 93 0.01 8.34 3.95
N GLU A 94 0.97 9.26 3.75
CA GLU A 94 0.72 10.71 3.74
C GLU A 94 -0.36 11.09 2.73
N ARG A 95 -0.37 10.45 1.54
CA ARG A 95 -1.39 10.73 0.55
C ARG A 95 -2.78 10.25 0.98
N MET A 96 -2.88 9.05 1.55
CA MET A 96 -4.15 8.53 2.05
C MET A 96 -4.68 9.40 3.19
N GLU A 97 -3.81 9.91 4.07
CA GLU A 97 -4.18 10.88 5.09
C GLU A 97 -4.71 12.19 4.50
N LYS A 98 -4.08 12.72 3.44
CA LYS A 98 -4.62 13.88 2.70
C LYS A 98 -5.99 13.58 2.11
N LEU A 99 -6.14 12.43 1.45
CA LEU A 99 -7.43 12.00 0.87
C LEU A 99 -8.51 11.92 1.95
N LEU A 100 -8.15 11.41 3.14
CA LEU A 100 -9.03 11.31 4.30
C LEU A 100 -9.57 12.67 4.77
N ASN A 101 -8.74 13.72 4.67
CA ASN A 101 -9.08 15.08 5.07
C ASN A 101 -9.78 15.88 3.96
N GLU A 102 -9.46 15.60 2.70
CA GLU A 102 -10.01 16.29 1.52
C GLU A 102 -11.41 15.80 1.16
N THR A 103 -11.75 14.56 1.49
CA THR A 103 -13.03 13.94 1.15
C THR A 103 -13.82 13.54 2.41
N ARG A 104 -15.14 13.68 2.38
CA ARG A 104 -16.04 13.22 3.44
C ARG A 104 -16.67 11.88 3.06
N GLY A 105 -16.80 10.98 4.04
CA GLY A 105 -17.55 9.72 3.92
C GLY A 105 -19.06 9.93 3.96
#